data_AF-A0A520X358-F1
#
_entry.id   AF-A0A520X358-F1
#
_cell.length_a   1.000
_cell.length_b   1.000
_cell.length_c   1.000
_cell.angle_alpha   90.00
_cell.angle_beta   90.00
_cell.angle_gamma   90.00
#
_symmetry.space_group_name_H-M   'P 1'
#
loop_
_entity.id
_entity.type
_entity.pdbx_description
1 polymer ?
#
loop_
_entity_poly.entity_id
_entity_poly.type
_entity_poly.pdbx_seq_one_letter_code
_entity_poly.pdbx_strand_id
1 'polypeptide(L)'
;MPADVTGQGILASHGSLAWSVIERGGKLAVRIRDYEHPFVETFGELPYYDIDPSRRVIATLRLYDEPRTITVDTVIEGFQQFPVSPGIVEFEIDGQAFDLEAQSSANGRLFIIFGDATNRDATYGAGRFVYLDDPGVDGGESVLDFNKAYSPPCAFNDFSTCPVASPRNRLGVRIEAGEKFDPRLHYSDSAAH
;
A
#
# COMPACT_ATOMS: atom_id res chain seq x y z
N MET A 1 -15.04 -17.64 -18.01
CA MET A 1 -14.32 -17.64 -16.72
C MET A 1 -15.07 -16.71 -15.79
N PRO A 2 -15.40 -17.12 -14.55
CA PRO A 2 -15.99 -16.21 -13.57
C PRO A 2 -15.01 -15.08 -13.25
N ALA A 3 -15.53 -13.91 -12.89
CA ALA A 3 -14.70 -12.79 -12.46
C ALA A 3 -14.05 -13.08 -11.11
N ASP A 4 -12.77 -12.74 -10.99
CA ASP A 4 -12.02 -12.80 -9.76
C ASP A 4 -12.42 -11.62 -8.85
N VAL A 5 -13.33 -11.91 -7.93
CA VAL A 5 -13.75 -10.98 -6.87
C VAL A 5 -13.13 -11.31 -5.51
N THR A 6 -12.44 -12.45 -5.39
CA THR A 6 -11.93 -13.00 -4.11
C THR A 6 -10.42 -13.21 -4.06
N GLY A 7 -9.71 -13.02 -5.18
CA GLY A 7 -8.31 -13.41 -5.34
C GLY A 7 -8.11 -14.90 -5.65
N GLN A 8 -9.18 -15.63 -5.98
CA GLN A 8 -9.18 -17.05 -6.34
C GLN A 8 -9.75 -17.31 -7.76
N GLY A 9 -9.76 -16.28 -8.61
CA GLY A 9 -10.27 -16.41 -9.97
C GLY A 9 -9.44 -17.36 -10.84
N ILE A 10 -10.07 -17.83 -11.92
CA ILE A 10 -9.39 -18.67 -12.91
C ILE A 10 -8.34 -17.83 -13.63
N LEU A 11 -7.07 -18.21 -13.49
CA LEU A 11 -5.96 -17.68 -14.27
C LEU A 11 -5.77 -18.57 -15.51
N ALA A 12 -6.07 -18.02 -16.68
CA ALA A 12 -5.70 -18.65 -17.94
C ALA A 12 -4.31 -18.18 -18.40
N SER A 13 -3.64 -19.00 -19.20
CA SER A 13 -2.32 -18.68 -19.74
C SER A 13 -2.13 -19.22 -21.16
N HIS A 14 -1.29 -18.53 -21.94
CA HIS A 14 -0.81 -18.95 -23.25
C HIS A 14 0.52 -18.27 -23.56
N GLY A 15 1.60 -19.04 -23.76
CA GLY A 15 2.95 -18.49 -23.90
C GLY A 15 3.37 -17.72 -22.66
N SER A 16 3.92 -16.52 -22.83
CA SER A 16 4.29 -15.61 -21.75
C SER A 16 3.10 -14.91 -21.07
N LEU A 17 1.91 -14.99 -21.68
CA LEU A 17 0.73 -14.27 -21.23
C LEU A 17 -0.08 -15.08 -20.22
N ALA A 18 -0.54 -14.40 -19.18
CA ALA A 18 -1.55 -14.92 -18.27
C ALA A 18 -2.62 -13.86 -17.98
N TRP A 19 -3.88 -14.28 -17.87
CA TRP A 19 -4.98 -13.36 -17.64
C TRP A 19 -6.08 -13.91 -16.74
N SER A 20 -6.74 -12.99 -16.05
CA SER A 20 -7.95 -13.27 -15.28
C SER A 20 -9.02 -12.21 -15.58
N VAL A 21 -10.28 -12.62 -15.52
CA VAL A 21 -11.40 -11.66 -15.51
C VAL A 21 -11.47 -11.08 -14.11
N ILE A 22 -11.62 -9.78 -13.97
CA ILE A 22 -11.79 -9.08 -12.68
C ILE A 22 -13.09 -8.28 -12.71
N GLU A 23 -13.71 -8.09 -11.55
CA GLU A 23 -14.84 -7.17 -11.39
C GLU A 23 -14.48 -6.09 -10.37
N ARG A 24 -14.74 -4.83 -10.71
CA ARG A 24 -14.51 -3.68 -9.82
C ARG A 24 -15.64 -2.69 -9.98
N GLY A 25 -16.33 -2.37 -8.89
CA GLY A 25 -17.44 -1.41 -8.91
C GLY A 25 -18.54 -1.78 -9.91
N GLY A 26 -18.87 -3.06 -10.05
CA GLY A 26 -19.87 -3.57 -11.00
C GLY A 26 -19.41 -3.59 -12.46
N LYS A 27 -18.15 -3.27 -12.75
CA LYS A 27 -17.57 -3.32 -14.10
C LYS A 27 -16.63 -4.51 -14.24
N LEU A 28 -16.81 -5.27 -15.32
CA LEU A 28 -15.90 -6.34 -15.69
C LEU A 28 -14.71 -5.80 -16.49
N ALA A 29 -13.53 -6.35 -16.23
CA ALA A 29 -12.31 -6.10 -16.99
C ALA A 29 -11.47 -7.38 -17.08
N VAL A 30 -10.45 -7.37 -17.94
CA VAL A 30 -9.45 -8.44 -18.01
C VAL A 30 -8.12 -7.89 -17.51
N ARG A 31 -7.53 -8.54 -16.50
CA ARG A 31 -6.17 -8.28 -16.08
C ARG A 31 -5.24 -9.22 -16.84
N ILE A 32 -4.32 -8.65 -17.61
CA ILE A 32 -3.31 -9.40 -18.37
C ILE A 32 -1.95 -9.17 -17.71
N ARG A 33 -1.12 -10.20 -17.72
CA ARG A 33 0.29 -10.18 -17.32
C ARG A 33 1.10 -10.81 -18.44
N ASP A 34 2.21 -10.17 -18.79
CA ASP A 34 3.21 -10.73 -19.70
C ASP A 34 4.50 -10.96 -18.91
N TYR A 35 4.86 -12.23 -18.72
CA TYR A 35 6.04 -12.62 -17.94
C TYR A 35 7.36 -12.43 -18.70
N GLU A 36 7.31 -12.21 -20.02
CA GLU A 36 8.48 -11.98 -20.87
C GLU A 36 8.51 -10.55 -21.43
N HIS A 37 7.73 -9.63 -20.85
CA HIS A 37 7.75 -8.23 -21.26
C HIS A 37 9.18 -7.65 -21.11
N PRO A 38 9.73 -6.91 -22.10
CA PRO A 38 11.11 -6.43 -22.05
C PRO A 38 11.47 -5.62 -20.79
N PHE A 39 10.47 -4.95 -20.20
CA PHE A 39 10.67 -4.21 -18.95
C PHE A 39 11.07 -5.10 -17.76
N VAL A 40 10.65 -6.37 -17.75
CA VAL A 40 11.00 -7.35 -16.70
C VAL A 40 12.51 -7.55 -16.63
N GLU A 41 13.19 -7.60 -17.78
CA GLU A 41 14.66 -7.75 -17.84
C GLU A 41 15.39 -6.48 -17.38
N THR A 42 14.76 -5.31 -17.54
CA THR A 42 15.33 -4.03 -17.12
C THR A 42 15.00 -3.66 -15.68
N PHE A 43 14.12 -4.42 -15.01
CA PHE A 43 13.72 -4.14 -13.64
C PHE A 43 14.88 -4.42 -12.68
N GLY A 44 15.42 -3.35 -12.10
CA GLY A 44 16.58 -3.40 -11.22
C GLY A 44 16.24 -3.59 -9.74
N GLU A 45 17.27 -3.45 -8.91
CA GLU A 45 17.13 -3.47 -7.46
C GLU A 45 16.32 -2.26 -6.97
N LEU A 46 15.47 -2.49 -5.96
CA LEU A 46 14.72 -1.43 -5.32
C LEU A 46 15.66 -0.59 -4.43
N PRO A 47 15.61 0.74 -4.53
CA PRO A 47 16.36 1.60 -3.62
C PRO A 47 15.70 1.64 -2.24
N TYR A 48 16.52 1.61 -1.19
CA TYR A 48 16.08 1.75 0.20
C TYR A 48 16.82 2.91 0.87
N TYR A 49 16.24 3.45 1.93
CA TYR A 49 17.01 4.16 2.95
C TYR A 49 17.84 3.15 3.77
N ASP A 50 18.94 3.62 4.36
CA ASP A 50 19.65 2.85 5.38
C ASP A 50 18.72 2.60 6.57
N ILE A 51 18.91 1.45 7.24
CA ILE A 51 18.12 1.11 8.42
C ILE A 51 18.41 2.11 9.54
N ASP A 52 17.36 2.76 10.01
CA ASP A 52 17.41 3.71 11.12
C ASP A 52 16.55 3.18 12.28
N PRO A 53 17.17 2.73 13.39
CA PRO A 53 16.45 2.24 14.57
C PRO A 53 15.48 3.26 15.18
N SER A 54 15.71 4.57 14.99
CA SER A 54 14.80 5.62 15.49
C SER A 54 13.46 5.65 14.73
N ARG A 55 13.37 4.97 13.59
CA ARG A 55 12.16 4.83 12.76
C ARG A 55 11.33 3.58 13.11
N ARG A 56 11.74 2.88 14.16
CA ARG A 56 10.98 1.79 14.79
C ARG A 56 10.42 2.31 16.11
N VAL A 57 9.15 2.68 16.11
CA VAL A 57 8.49 3.32 17.26
C VAL A 57 7.50 2.37 17.94
N ILE A 58 7.29 2.57 19.23
CA ILE A 58 6.17 1.97 19.94
C ILE A 58 4.92 2.76 19.57
N ALA A 59 3.86 2.04 19.21
CA ALA A 59 2.59 2.62 18.84
C ALA A 59 1.47 1.93 19.61
N THR A 60 0.43 2.69 19.96
CA THR A 60 -0.71 2.18 20.72
C THR A 60 -1.94 2.17 19.83
N LEU A 61 -2.52 0.98 19.63
CA LEU A 61 -3.83 0.87 18.99
C LEU A 61 -4.91 1.30 19.98
N ARG A 62 -5.60 2.41 19.66
CA ARG A 62 -6.87 2.77 20.25
C ARG A 62 -8.00 2.27 19.38
N LEU A 63 -8.75 1.31 19.90
CA LEU A 63 -9.92 0.78 19.23
C LEU A 63 -11.04 1.82 19.15
N TYR A 64 -11.80 1.74 18.07
CA TYR A 64 -13.14 2.32 18.05
C TYR A 64 -14.09 1.50 18.94
N ASP A 65 -15.17 2.12 19.41
CA ASP A 65 -16.23 1.42 20.15
C ASP A 65 -16.73 0.17 19.39
N GLU A 66 -16.84 0.31 18.06
CA GLU A 66 -17.05 -0.78 17.12
C GLU A 66 -16.17 -0.57 15.88
N PRO A 67 -15.62 -1.64 15.27
CA PRO A 67 -14.89 -1.55 14.01
C PRO A 67 -15.72 -0.87 12.91
N ARG A 68 -15.06 -0.05 12.09
CA ARG A 68 -15.74 0.78 11.09
C ARG A 68 -15.32 0.39 9.69
N THR A 69 -16.28 0.36 8.77
CA THR A 69 -15.94 0.35 7.34
C THR A 69 -15.51 1.76 6.95
N ILE A 70 -14.25 1.92 6.54
CA ILE A 70 -13.70 3.21 6.09
C ILE A 70 -13.67 3.26 4.56
N THR A 71 -13.65 4.46 4.00
CA THR A 71 -13.49 4.66 2.56
C THR A 71 -12.05 5.01 2.24
N VAL A 72 -11.43 4.24 1.34
CA VAL A 72 -10.08 4.47 0.86
C VAL A 72 -10.10 4.66 -0.65
N ASP A 73 -9.73 5.84 -1.11
CA ASP A 73 -9.64 6.14 -2.53
C ASP A 73 -8.51 5.34 -3.18
N THR A 74 -8.59 5.15 -4.50
CA THR A 74 -7.53 4.54 -5.29
C THR A 74 -6.93 5.53 -6.27
N VAL A 75 -5.80 5.16 -6.89
CA VAL A 75 -5.18 5.95 -7.96
C VAL A 75 -6.08 6.12 -9.20
N ILE A 76 -7.16 5.36 -9.32
CA ILE A 76 -8.16 5.54 -10.36
C ILE A 76 -9.36 6.27 -9.77
N GLU A 77 -9.63 7.47 -10.30
CA GLU A 77 -10.75 8.30 -9.88
C GLU A 77 -12.07 7.54 -9.95
N GLY A 78 -12.89 7.68 -8.90
CA GLY A 78 -14.19 7.01 -8.79
C GLY A 78 -14.13 5.53 -8.37
N PHE A 79 -12.94 4.95 -8.20
CA PHE A 79 -12.77 3.61 -7.61
C PHE A 79 -12.30 3.72 -6.16
N GLN A 80 -13.10 3.16 -5.25
CA GLN A 80 -12.86 3.17 -3.82
C GLN A 80 -12.81 1.75 -3.25
N GLN A 81 -12.11 1.60 -2.14
CA GLN A 81 -12.09 0.39 -1.33
C GLN A 81 -12.74 0.67 0.02
N PHE A 82 -13.33 -0.36 0.61
CA PHE A 82 -14.09 -0.27 1.85
C PHE A 82 -13.56 -1.22 2.93
N PRO A 83 -12.30 -1.07 3.38
CA PRO A 83 -11.74 -1.95 4.39
C PRO A 83 -12.35 -1.69 5.77
N VAL A 84 -12.25 -2.69 6.64
CA VAL A 84 -12.60 -2.56 8.06
C VAL A 84 -11.42 -1.98 8.82
N SER A 85 -11.65 -0.91 9.56
CA SER A 85 -10.71 -0.29 10.49
C SER A 85 -11.11 -0.63 11.93
N PRO A 86 -10.21 -1.26 12.72
CA PRO A 86 -10.45 -1.49 14.13
C PRO A 86 -10.23 -0.23 14.98
N GLY A 87 -9.46 0.74 14.49
CA GLY A 87 -9.10 1.92 15.27
C GLY A 87 -7.92 2.72 14.73
N ILE A 88 -7.39 3.56 15.61
CA ILE A 88 -6.32 4.52 15.37
C ILE A 88 -5.04 4.04 16.07
N VAL A 89 -3.92 4.08 15.35
CA VAL A 89 -2.59 3.80 15.88
C VAL A 89 -1.92 5.12 16.23
N GLU A 90 -1.74 5.38 17.53
CA GLU A 90 -1.09 6.58 18.05
C GLU A 90 0.39 6.30 18.36
N PHE A 91 1.29 7.22 18.02
CA PHE A 91 2.72 7.07 18.28
C PHE A 91 3.41 8.43 18.37
N GLU A 92 4.65 8.42 18.86
CA GLU A 92 5.53 9.58 18.83
C GLU A 92 6.73 9.29 17.92
N ILE A 93 7.10 10.24 17.08
CA ILE A 93 8.34 10.21 16.31
C ILE A 93 8.94 11.61 16.24
N ASP A 94 10.25 11.72 16.40
CA ASP A 94 10.97 13.00 16.44
C ASP A 94 10.42 14.00 17.47
N GLY A 95 9.91 13.50 18.61
CA GLY A 95 9.34 14.32 19.68
C GLY A 95 7.95 14.89 19.38
N GLN A 96 7.30 14.43 18.31
CA GLN A 96 5.96 14.86 17.93
C GLN A 96 4.99 13.67 17.90
N ALA A 97 3.81 13.87 18.48
CA ALA A 97 2.74 12.89 18.48
C ALA A 97 2.00 12.90 17.13
N PHE A 98 1.71 11.70 16.63
CA PHE A 98 0.95 11.45 15.41
C PHE A 98 -0.02 10.30 15.61
N ASP A 99 -0.97 10.21 14.68
CA ASP A 99 -1.89 9.10 14.58
C ASP A 99 -2.09 8.67 13.13
N LEU A 100 -2.38 7.38 12.93
CA LEU A 100 -2.70 6.79 11.64
C LEU A 100 -3.88 5.83 11.80
N GLU A 101 -4.85 5.90 10.91
CA GLU A 101 -5.97 4.96 10.87
C GLU A 101 -5.54 3.64 10.23
N ALA A 102 -5.60 2.56 11.02
CA ALA A 102 -5.24 1.22 10.59
C ALA A 102 -6.44 0.49 10.00
N GLN A 103 -6.18 -0.45 9.11
CA GLN A 103 -7.17 -1.39 8.58
C GLN A 103 -6.77 -2.83 8.87
N SER A 104 -7.75 -3.67 9.17
CA SER A 104 -7.55 -5.11 9.32
C SER A 104 -7.14 -5.71 7.97
N SER A 105 -6.24 -6.69 8.03
CA SER A 105 -5.81 -7.41 6.83
C SER A 105 -5.92 -8.92 7.00
N ALA A 106 -6.02 -9.63 5.88
CA ALA A 106 -6.31 -11.07 5.88
C ALA A 106 -5.22 -11.94 6.55
N ASN A 107 -4.01 -11.39 6.74
CA ASN A 107 -2.91 -12.09 7.43
C ASN A 107 -2.94 -11.92 8.96
N GLY A 108 -4.01 -11.33 9.51
CA GLY A 108 -4.17 -11.09 10.95
C GLY A 108 -3.32 -9.95 11.50
N ARG A 109 -2.71 -9.13 10.63
CA ARG A 109 -1.95 -7.93 11.01
C ARG A 109 -2.76 -6.68 10.69
N LEU A 110 -2.37 -5.57 11.32
CA LEU A 110 -2.84 -4.25 10.95
C LEU A 110 -2.06 -3.77 9.73
N PHE A 111 -2.78 -3.18 8.79
CA PHE A 111 -2.24 -2.61 7.57
C PHE A 111 -2.49 -1.11 7.58
N ILE A 112 -1.47 -0.33 7.24
CA ILE A 112 -1.55 1.12 7.16
C ILE A 112 -1.05 1.54 5.79
N ILE A 113 -1.84 2.38 5.14
CA ILE A 113 -1.44 3.15 3.98
C ILE A 113 -1.18 4.57 4.48
N PHE A 114 0.06 5.00 4.42
CA PHE A 114 0.45 6.31 4.94
C PHE A 114 1.16 7.13 3.88
N GLY A 115 1.05 8.44 4.02
CA GLY A 115 1.87 9.40 3.31
C GLY A 115 2.67 10.24 4.29
N ASP A 116 3.75 10.83 3.79
CA ASP A 116 4.64 11.70 4.55
C ASP A 116 5.32 12.71 3.61
N ALA A 117 6.12 13.62 4.16
CA ALA A 117 6.73 14.68 3.37
C ALA A 117 7.75 14.16 2.32
N THR A 118 8.25 12.93 2.45
CA THR A 118 9.13 12.30 1.43
C THR A 118 8.40 11.91 0.15
N ASN A 119 7.06 11.79 0.16
CA ASN A 119 6.29 11.44 -1.05
C ASN A 119 6.38 12.51 -2.15
N ARG A 120 6.90 13.70 -1.83
CA ARG A 120 7.07 14.79 -2.79
C ARG A 120 8.30 14.60 -3.69
N ASP A 121 9.33 13.92 -3.21
CA ASP A 121 10.65 13.96 -3.84
C ASP A 121 11.47 12.66 -3.75
N ALA A 122 11.20 11.77 -2.80
CA ALA A 122 12.07 10.62 -2.53
C ALA A 122 11.35 9.27 -2.44
N THR A 123 10.06 9.26 -2.11
CA THR A 123 9.22 8.07 -2.03
C THR A 123 7.98 8.24 -2.90
N TYR A 124 7.21 7.16 -3.10
CA TYR A 124 6.12 7.16 -4.07
C TYR A 124 4.99 8.12 -3.68
N GLY A 125 4.50 8.91 -4.65
CA GLY A 125 3.60 10.05 -4.42
C GLY A 125 2.25 9.68 -3.78
N ALA A 126 1.73 8.48 -4.06
CA ALA A 126 0.45 8.04 -3.50
C ALA A 126 0.53 7.55 -2.04
N GLY A 127 1.75 7.43 -1.51
CA GLY A 127 2.04 6.87 -0.18
C GLY A 127 2.72 5.51 -0.23
N ARG A 128 2.90 4.94 0.95
CA ARG A 128 3.57 3.65 1.20
C ARG A 128 2.74 2.76 2.11
N PHE A 129 3.10 1.49 2.10
CA PHE A 129 2.44 0.42 2.82
C PHE A 129 3.31 -0.02 4.00
N VAL A 130 2.70 -0.21 5.16
CA VAL A 130 3.38 -0.78 6.33
C VAL A 130 2.42 -1.67 7.10
N TYR A 131 2.97 -2.73 7.70
CA TYR A 131 2.23 -3.63 8.58
C TYR A 131 2.83 -3.65 9.97
N LEU A 132 1.95 -3.68 10.97
CA LEU A 132 2.28 -3.91 12.36
C LEU A 132 1.41 -5.04 12.91
N ASP A 133 1.89 -5.70 13.96
CA ASP A 133 1.17 -6.81 14.55
C ASP A 133 -0.07 -6.29 15.28
N ASP A 134 -1.17 -7.03 15.21
CA ASP A 134 -2.42 -6.67 15.88
C ASP A 134 -2.31 -7.04 17.38
N PRO A 135 -2.37 -6.07 18.31
CA PRO A 135 -2.30 -6.36 19.75
C PRO A 135 -3.56 -7.06 20.29
N GLY A 136 -4.62 -7.17 19.49
CA GLY A 136 -5.83 -7.94 19.82
C GLY A 136 -7.04 -7.09 20.20
N VAL A 137 -8.06 -7.77 20.72
CA VAL A 137 -9.42 -7.22 20.92
C VAL A 137 -9.53 -6.13 21.98
N ASP A 138 -8.50 -5.97 22.82
CA ASP A 138 -8.43 -4.92 23.84
C ASP A 138 -7.57 -3.73 23.38
N GLY A 139 -7.02 -3.79 22.16
CA GLY A 139 -6.05 -2.82 21.67
C GLY A 139 -4.71 -2.94 22.38
N GLY A 140 -3.96 -1.84 22.44
CA GLY A 140 -2.70 -1.77 23.20
C GLY A 140 -1.45 -1.57 22.34
N GLU A 141 -0.28 -1.82 22.94
CA GLU A 141 1.01 -1.53 22.33
C GLU A 141 1.37 -2.53 21.23
N SER A 142 1.92 -2.01 20.14
CA SER A 142 2.53 -2.75 19.05
C SER A 142 3.72 -1.95 18.52
N VAL A 143 4.42 -2.50 17.53
CA VAL A 143 5.60 -1.86 16.93
C VAL A 143 5.28 -1.41 15.52
N LEU A 144 5.40 -0.11 15.29
CA LEU A 144 5.37 0.49 13.96
C LEU A 144 6.82 0.69 13.47
N ASP A 145 7.23 -0.12 12.51
CA ASP A 145 8.58 -0.11 11.94
C ASP A 145 8.57 0.46 10.52
N PHE A 146 8.86 1.76 10.39
CA PHE A 146 8.89 2.42 9.09
C PHE A 146 10.04 1.94 8.20
N ASN A 147 11.05 1.25 8.73
CA ASN A 147 12.09 0.60 7.91
C ASN A 147 11.50 -0.51 7.04
N LYS A 148 10.32 -1.03 7.38
CA LYS A 148 9.58 -2.04 6.62
C LYS A 148 8.52 -1.43 5.71
N ALA A 149 8.47 -0.10 5.60
CA ALA A 149 7.56 0.56 4.68
C ALA A 149 7.99 0.28 3.23
N TYR A 150 7.04 -0.10 2.39
CA TYR A 150 7.31 -0.49 1.01
C TYR A 150 6.34 0.17 0.03
N SER A 151 6.73 0.19 -1.23
CA SER A 151 5.99 0.86 -2.30
C SER A 151 4.78 0.03 -2.73
N PRO A 152 3.62 0.66 -2.98
CA PRO A 152 2.48 -0.04 -3.56
C PRO A 152 2.80 -0.51 -4.98
N PRO A 153 2.13 -1.56 -5.51
CA PRO A 153 2.36 -2.03 -6.88
C PRO A 153 2.27 -0.96 -7.98
N CYS A 154 1.43 0.07 -7.81
CA CYS A 154 1.33 1.18 -8.76
C CYS A 154 2.58 2.08 -8.81
N ALA A 155 3.50 1.96 -7.85
CA ALA A 155 4.82 2.56 -7.97
C ALA A 155 5.61 2.00 -9.15
N PHE A 156 5.27 0.82 -9.66
CA PHE A 156 6.04 0.15 -10.72
C PHE A 156 5.31 0.13 -12.07
N ASN A 157 4.02 0.47 -12.12
CA ASN A 157 3.26 0.52 -13.37
C ASN A 157 1.92 1.29 -13.25
N ASP A 158 1.47 1.85 -14.36
CA ASP A 158 0.19 2.58 -14.46
C ASP A 158 -1.07 1.71 -14.37
N PHE A 159 -0.95 0.39 -14.55
CA PHE A 159 -2.10 -0.51 -14.67
C PHE A 159 -2.62 -1.02 -13.32
N SER A 160 -1.90 -0.72 -12.23
CA SER A 160 -2.23 -1.18 -10.90
C SER A 160 -3.15 -0.22 -10.16
N THR A 161 -4.33 -0.68 -9.77
CA THR A 161 -5.30 0.10 -8.98
C THR A 161 -5.01 -0.06 -7.49
N CYS A 162 -4.07 0.73 -6.99
CA CYS A 162 -3.72 0.71 -5.57
C CYS A 162 -4.51 1.76 -4.78
N PRO A 163 -4.81 1.47 -3.51
CA PRO A 163 -5.34 2.46 -2.60
C PRO A 163 -4.28 3.55 -2.30
N VAL A 164 -4.74 4.78 -2.05
CA VAL A 164 -3.88 5.93 -1.74
C VAL A 164 -3.99 6.30 -0.26
N ALA A 165 -2.95 6.94 0.28
CA ALA A 165 -3.00 7.45 1.65
C ALA A 165 -4.13 8.48 1.81
N SER A 166 -5.04 8.20 2.74
CA SER A 166 -6.14 9.10 3.10
C SER A 166 -5.58 10.42 3.66
N PRO A 167 -6.35 11.53 3.64
CA PRO A 167 -5.90 12.79 4.24
C PRO A 167 -5.52 12.66 5.72
N ARG A 168 -6.19 11.79 6.47
CA ARG A 168 -5.86 11.49 7.88
C ARG A 168 -4.52 10.77 8.00
N ASN A 169 -4.20 9.87 7.08
CA ASN A 169 -2.96 9.09 7.12
C ASN A 169 -1.78 9.82 6.45
N ARG A 170 -1.74 11.16 6.51
CA ARG A 170 -0.64 11.96 5.95
C ARG A 170 0.10 12.69 7.05
N LEU A 171 1.33 12.25 7.29
CA LEU A 171 2.24 12.84 8.25
C LEU A 171 2.86 14.12 7.68
N GLY A 172 2.93 15.16 8.50
CA GLY A 172 3.58 16.43 8.13
C GLY A 172 5.11 16.39 8.18
N VAL A 173 5.69 15.27 8.64
CA VAL A 173 7.14 15.06 8.79
C VAL A 173 7.69 14.17 7.69
N ARG A 174 9.02 14.11 7.57
CA ARG A 174 9.71 13.21 6.63
C ARG A 174 10.00 11.89 7.33
N ILE A 175 9.62 10.77 6.71
CA ILE A 175 9.94 9.43 7.19
C ILE A 175 10.98 8.80 6.25
N GLU A 176 12.25 9.05 6.54
CA GLU A 176 13.40 8.61 5.73
C GLU A 176 13.85 7.18 6.08
N ALA A 177 12.92 6.24 5.95
CA ALA A 177 13.13 4.81 6.18
C ALA A 177 12.33 3.97 5.18
N GLY A 178 12.75 2.74 4.91
CA GLY A 178 12.06 1.82 3.99
C GLY A 178 12.35 2.10 2.52
N GLU A 179 11.44 1.71 1.64
CA GLU A 179 11.61 1.84 0.19
C GLU A 179 11.56 3.29 -0.28
N LYS A 180 12.45 3.59 -1.24
CA LYS A 180 12.47 4.82 -2.03
C LYS A 180 11.80 4.59 -3.37
N PHE A 181 11.47 5.68 -4.04
CA PHE A 181 10.94 5.65 -5.40
C PHE A 181 12.05 5.93 -6.41
N ASP A 182 12.17 5.07 -7.42
CA ASP A 182 13.01 5.29 -8.60
C ASP A 182 12.11 5.36 -9.85
N PRO A 183 11.99 6.52 -10.49
CA PRO A 183 11.21 6.66 -11.72
C PRO A 183 11.63 5.70 -12.84
N ARG A 184 12.88 5.22 -12.84
CA ARG A 184 13.37 4.26 -13.84
C ARG A 184 12.77 2.87 -13.68
N LEU A 185 12.27 2.55 -12.49
CA LEU A 185 11.60 1.28 -12.19
C LEU A 185 10.08 1.34 -12.39
N HIS A 186 9.58 2.46 -12.92
CA HIS A 186 8.16 2.66 -13.21
C HIS A 186 7.88 2.48 -14.71
N TYR A 187 7.05 1.50 -15.04
CA TYR A 187 6.61 1.25 -16.41
C TYR A 187 5.35 2.04 -16.78
N SER A 188 5.43 2.84 -17.85
CA SER A 188 4.29 3.55 -18.42
C SER A 188 4.28 3.40 -19.94
N ASP A 189 3.13 3.06 -20.51
CA ASP A 189 2.93 3.04 -21.97
C ASP A 189 3.06 4.45 -22.59
N SER A 190 2.88 5.51 -21.79
CA SER A 190 3.00 6.90 -22.26
C SER A 190 4.44 7.32 -22.59
N ALA A 191 5.45 6.57 -22.12
CA ALA A 191 6.86 6.82 -22.42
C ALA A 191 7.28 6.29 -23.80
N ALA A 192 6.39 5.60 -24.52
CA ALA A 192 6.63 5.02 -25.84
C ALA A 192 6.21 5.92 -27.03
N HIS A 193 5.79 7.17 -26.77
CA HIS A 193 5.38 8.15 -27.79
C HIS A 193 6.09 9.49 -27.68
#